data_AF-A0A7Y5AIK1-F1
#
_entry.id   AF-A0A7Y5AIK1-F1
#
_cell.length_a   1.000
_cell.length_b   1.000
_cell.length_c   1.000
_cell.angle_alpha   90.00
_cell.angle_beta   90.00
_cell.angle_gamma   90.00
#
_symmetry.space_group_name_H-M   'P 1'
#
loop_
_entity.id
_entity.type
_entity.pdbx_description
1 polymer ?
#
loop_
_entity_poly.entity_id
_entity_poly.type
_entity_poly.pdbx_seq_one_letter_code
_entity_poly.pdbx_strand_id
1 'polypeptide(L)'
;MTRHSFVVVLLTALIGLSGCTALSKIGQVIKDPSVPVGATREHPTQVAFSINASPTLNGNAHSVDVSVEQPGVLEPSPYAVSLSAGDPYALTEKVGTLLEYLQEQFPGMSPVAVSVDEDNEPHRSPFEESTPGRYEDPTVVLTLPHTATLAGESIATPMAIKILQLRDDSLLRNSVYELLDKDPAKALRSTYIRDDDYLLRPGQFKFIPFAPIEPETRFVAVIADYRNQENATWSQVLRIPPRGHQIILSVLLNDSQVLLKEED
;
A
#
# COMPACT_ATOMS: atom_id res chain seq x y z
N MET A 1 45.31 65.21 25.15
CA MET A 1 45.41 63.98 24.32
C MET A 1 44.42 62.87 24.72
N THR A 2 43.32 63.17 25.45
CA THR A 2 42.39 62.14 25.99
C THR A 2 41.05 62.03 25.24
N ARG A 3 40.67 63.02 24.44
CA ARG A 3 39.38 63.05 23.72
C ARG A 3 39.34 62.11 22.50
N HIS A 4 40.45 61.92 21.79
CA HIS A 4 40.50 61.04 20.62
C HIS A 4 40.45 59.55 21.01
N SER A 5 41.00 59.19 22.17
CA SER A 5 40.99 57.79 22.64
C SER A 5 39.58 57.33 23.01
N PHE A 6 38.76 58.21 23.61
CA PHE A 6 37.36 57.91 23.92
C PHE A 6 36.48 57.79 22.66
N VAL A 7 36.71 58.63 21.64
CA VAL A 7 35.97 58.57 20.39
C VAL A 7 36.30 57.29 19.61
N VAL A 8 37.57 56.87 19.58
CA VAL A 8 37.97 55.62 18.92
C VAL A 8 37.38 54.41 19.61
N VAL A 9 37.40 54.35 20.95
CA VAL A 9 36.81 53.24 21.72
C VAL A 9 35.29 53.17 21.54
N LEU A 10 34.60 54.32 21.54
CA LEU A 10 33.15 54.38 21.29
C LEU A 10 32.79 53.96 19.85
N LEU A 11 33.62 54.33 18.86
CA LEU A 11 33.43 53.95 17.45
C LEU A 11 33.66 52.44 17.23
N THR A 12 34.66 51.84 17.90
CA THR A 12 34.88 50.37 17.86
C THR A 12 33.78 49.58 18.59
N ALA A 13 33.20 50.13 19.66
CA ALA A 13 32.10 49.48 20.37
C ALA A 13 30.78 49.49 19.57
N LEU A 14 30.55 50.53 18.74
CA LEU A 14 29.36 50.64 17.89
C LEU A 14 29.36 49.69 16.68
N ILE A 15 30.53 49.21 16.24
CA ILE A 15 30.65 48.26 15.11
C ILE A 15 30.42 46.81 15.56
N GLY A 16 30.57 46.50 16.85
CA GLY A 16 30.42 45.13 17.39
C GLY A 16 28.97 44.67 17.64
N LEU A 17 27.98 45.56 17.59
CA LEU A 17 26.61 45.27 18.05
C LEU A 17 25.59 44.98 16.93
N SER A 18 25.98 45.10 15.65
CA SER A 18 25.07 44.93 14.50
C SER A 18 25.24 43.63 13.69
N GLY A 19 26.13 42.71 14.10
CA GLY A 19 26.58 41.59 13.25
C GLY A 19 25.99 40.19 13.53
N CYS A 20 25.18 39.98 14.56
CA CYS A 20 24.96 38.61 15.07
C CYS A 20 23.92 37.74 14.34
N THR A 21 23.18 38.23 13.34
CA THR A 21 22.15 37.42 12.65
C THR A 21 22.62 36.81 11.31
N ALA A 22 23.72 37.30 10.73
CA ALA A 22 24.20 36.86 9.42
C ALA A 22 25.25 35.73 9.49
N LEU A 23 26.13 35.72 10.51
CA LEU A 23 27.24 34.76 10.56
C LEU A 23 26.79 33.31 10.77
N SER A 24 25.74 33.08 11.57
CA SER A 24 25.26 31.73 11.90
C SER A 24 24.69 30.99 10.68
N LYS A 25 24.00 31.71 9.78
CA LYS A 25 23.39 31.12 8.58
C LYS A 25 24.40 30.80 7.46
N ILE A 26 25.50 31.56 7.34
CA ILE A 26 26.51 31.33 6.31
C ILE A 26 27.20 29.96 6.51
N GLY A 27 27.47 29.58 7.76
CA GLY A 27 28.06 28.26 8.07
C GLY A 27 27.12 27.08 7.77
N GLN A 28 25.81 27.30 7.88
CA GLN A 28 24.80 26.27 7.63
C GLN A 28 24.61 26.00 6.12
N VAL A 29 24.66 27.04 5.29
CA VAL A 29 24.55 26.92 3.81
C VAL A 29 25.78 26.22 3.20
N ILE A 30 26.97 26.38 3.78
CA ILE A 30 28.18 25.68 3.32
C ILE A 30 28.11 24.18 3.62
N LYS A 31 27.44 23.79 4.72
CA LYS A 31 27.32 22.39 5.16
C LYS A 31 26.16 21.66 4.46
N ASP A 32 25.12 22.38 4.07
CA ASP A 32 23.96 21.87 3.34
C ASP A 32 23.45 22.94 2.35
N PRO A 33 23.86 22.88 1.08
CA PRO A 33 23.47 23.86 0.07
C PRO A 33 21.99 23.77 -0.32
N SER A 34 21.23 22.83 0.24
CA SER A 34 19.78 22.72 0.06
C SER A 34 18.97 23.61 1.02
N VAL A 35 19.63 24.31 1.96
CA VAL A 35 18.96 25.25 2.88
C VAL A 35 18.57 26.55 2.15
N PRO A 36 17.27 26.91 2.08
CA PRO A 36 16.83 28.12 1.37
C PRO A 36 17.36 29.40 2.00
N VAL A 37 17.87 30.31 1.17
CA VAL A 37 18.34 31.65 1.58
C VAL A 37 17.24 32.68 1.33
N GLY A 38 16.70 33.28 2.40
CA GLY A 38 15.62 34.26 2.34
C GLY A 38 14.75 34.25 3.60
N ALA A 39 13.83 35.21 3.74
CA ALA A 39 12.75 35.09 4.73
C ALA A 39 11.80 33.99 4.24
N THR A 40 11.41 33.05 5.12
CA THR A 40 10.57 31.90 4.73
C THR A 40 9.29 32.33 4.01
N ARG A 41 8.71 33.49 4.34
CA ARG A 41 7.51 34.08 3.71
C ARG A 41 7.65 34.43 2.23
N GLU A 42 8.87 34.51 1.68
CA GLU A 42 9.11 34.90 0.29
C GLU A 42 9.20 33.72 -0.67
N HIS A 43 9.43 32.50 -0.15
CA HIS A 43 9.49 31.31 -0.97
C HIS A 43 8.09 30.76 -1.28
N PRO A 44 7.85 30.18 -2.48
CA PRO A 44 6.64 29.42 -2.75
C PRO A 44 6.48 28.31 -1.71
N THR A 45 5.25 28.01 -1.32
CA THR A 45 4.99 26.84 -0.47
C THR A 45 5.46 25.58 -1.18
N GLN A 46 6.09 24.68 -0.43
CA GLN A 46 6.49 23.37 -0.95
C GLN A 46 5.52 22.32 -0.44
N VAL A 47 5.05 21.46 -1.33
CA VAL A 47 4.11 20.38 -1.00
C VAL A 47 4.73 19.04 -1.37
N ALA A 48 4.67 18.10 -0.44
CA ALA A 48 4.93 16.68 -0.68
C ALA A 48 3.61 15.90 -0.54
N PHE A 49 3.52 14.74 -1.19
CA PHE A 49 2.34 13.89 -1.10
C PHE A 49 2.70 12.48 -0.63
N SER A 50 1.95 11.99 0.33
CA SER A 50 1.98 10.62 0.85
C SER A 50 0.71 9.92 0.41
N ILE A 51 0.78 9.10 -0.64
CA ILE A 51 -0.39 8.46 -1.25
C ILE A 51 -0.45 6.99 -0.84
N ASN A 52 -1.59 6.58 -0.28
CA ASN A 52 -1.85 5.22 0.16
C ASN A 52 -3.10 4.67 -0.53
N ALA A 53 -2.92 3.61 -1.31
CA ALA A 53 -3.99 2.89 -1.99
C ALA A 53 -4.42 1.64 -1.21
N SER A 54 -5.73 1.47 -1.01
CA SER A 54 -6.31 0.25 -0.44
C SER A 54 -5.93 -1.01 -1.24
N PRO A 55 -5.72 -2.18 -0.59
CA PRO A 55 -5.54 -3.46 -1.29
C PRO A 55 -6.75 -3.89 -2.12
N THR A 56 -7.95 -3.43 -1.77
CA THR A 56 -9.22 -3.72 -2.44
C THR A 56 -9.64 -2.61 -3.43
N LEU A 57 -8.72 -1.69 -3.73
CA LEU A 57 -8.98 -0.48 -4.50
C LEU A 57 -9.62 -0.78 -5.87
N ASN A 58 -10.68 -0.03 -6.15
CA ASN A 58 -11.36 -0.01 -7.45
C ASN A 58 -11.71 -1.42 -7.96
N GLY A 59 -12.09 -2.30 -7.04
CA GLY A 59 -12.39 -3.68 -7.39
C GLY A 59 -13.65 -3.83 -8.25
N ASN A 60 -13.70 -4.89 -9.04
CA ASN A 60 -14.87 -5.25 -9.84
C ASN A 60 -15.84 -6.14 -9.06
N ALA A 61 -17.09 -5.70 -8.87
CA ALA A 61 -18.16 -6.57 -8.34
C ALA A 61 -18.52 -7.73 -9.28
N HIS A 62 -18.09 -7.64 -10.54
CA HIS A 62 -18.19 -8.69 -11.56
C HIS A 62 -16.81 -9.29 -11.88
N SER A 63 -15.86 -9.30 -10.95
CA SER A 63 -14.84 -10.34 -11.04
C SER A 63 -15.61 -11.65 -11.12
N VAL A 64 -15.62 -12.24 -12.32
CA VAL A 64 -15.78 -13.68 -12.43
C VAL A 64 -14.77 -14.16 -11.41
N ASP A 65 -15.27 -14.87 -10.39
CA ASP A 65 -14.45 -15.69 -9.54
C ASP A 65 -13.41 -16.23 -10.52
N VAL A 66 -12.14 -15.86 -10.38
CA VAL A 66 -11.16 -16.85 -10.77
C VAL A 66 -11.62 -17.94 -9.85
N SER A 67 -12.36 -18.90 -10.40
CA SER A 67 -12.33 -20.22 -9.88
C SER A 67 -10.83 -20.43 -9.83
N VAL A 68 -10.24 -20.09 -8.67
CA VAL A 68 -9.41 -21.00 -7.93
C VAL A 68 -10.18 -22.25 -8.20
N GLU A 69 -9.74 -22.98 -9.23
CA GLU A 69 -10.16 -24.34 -9.42
C GLU A 69 -10.11 -24.83 -7.99
N GLN A 70 -11.30 -25.07 -7.39
CA GLN A 70 -11.38 -25.77 -6.12
C GLN A 70 -10.31 -26.82 -6.29
N PRO A 71 -9.18 -26.80 -5.55
CA PRO A 71 -7.99 -27.55 -5.97
C PRO A 71 -8.51 -28.92 -6.33
N GLY A 72 -8.48 -29.21 -7.66
CA GLY A 72 -9.54 -29.96 -8.36
C GLY A 72 -10.12 -30.97 -7.42
N VAL A 73 -11.44 -30.96 -7.14
CA VAL A 73 -12.15 -32.04 -6.42
C VAL A 73 -11.39 -33.29 -6.76
N LEU A 74 -10.52 -33.76 -5.85
CA LEU A 74 -9.49 -34.72 -6.22
C LEU A 74 -10.30 -35.87 -6.77
N GLU A 75 -10.16 -36.14 -8.08
CA GLU A 75 -10.88 -37.21 -8.77
C GLU A 75 -10.99 -38.33 -7.77
N PRO A 76 -12.22 -38.72 -7.34
CA PRO A 76 -12.43 -39.43 -6.07
C PRO A 76 -11.59 -40.68 -6.07
N SER A 77 -10.37 -40.55 -5.55
CA SER A 77 -9.46 -41.67 -5.45
C SER A 77 -10.08 -42.52 -4.34
N PRO A 78 -10.01 -43.84 -4.45
CA PRO A 78 -10.63 -44.73 -3.46
C PRO A 78 -10.11 -44.50 -2.02
N TYR A 79 -9.10 -43.64 -1.83
CA TYR A 79 -8.45 -43.32 -0.58
C TYR A 79 -8.53 -41.84 -0.17
N ALA A 80 -9.27 -40.98 -0.88
CA ALA A 80 -9.42 -39.56 -0.52
C ALA A 80 -10.50 -39.37 0.57
N VAL A 81 -10.16 -38.67 1.65
CA VAL A 81 -11.10 -38.36 2.76
C VAL A 81 -11.09 -36.86 3.05
N SER A 82 -12.28 -36.24 3.13
CA SER A 82 -12.47 -34.84 3.51
C SER A 82 -13.25 -34.76 4.81
N LEU A 83 -12.70 -34.07 5.82
CA LEU A 83 -13.26 -33.94 7.17
C LEU A 83 -13.53 -32.48 7.50
N SER A 84 -14.78 -32.14 7.82
CA SER A 84 -15.18 -30.80 8.24
C SER A 84 -16.00 -30.86 9.53
N ALA A 85 -15.75 -29.95 10.47
CA ALA A 85 -16.46 -29.84 11.74
C ALA A 85 -16.66 -28.37 12.16
N GLY A 86 -17.72 -28.11 12.94
CA GLY A 86 -18.06 -26.76 13.42
C GLY A 86 -17.33 -26.33 14.68
N ASP A 87 -16.67 -27.25 15.37
CA ASP A 87 -15.90 -27.00 16.58
C ASP A 87 -14.78 -28.05 16.78
N PRO A 88 -13.78 -27.78 17.65
CA PRO A 88 -12.61 -28.64 17.82
C PRO A 88 -12.92 -30.02 18.44
N TYR A 89 -13.95 -30.13 19.28
CA TYR A 89 -14.32 -31.39 19.91
C TYR A 89 -15.00 -32.33 18.91
N ALA A 90 -15.91 -31.78 18.09
CA ALA A 90 -16.56 -32.51 17.00
C ALA A 90 -15.56 -32.97 15.93
N LEU A 91 -14.49 -32.20 15.69
CA LEU A 91 -13.41 -32.65 14.80
C LEU A 91 -12.68 -33.85 15.39
N THR A 92 -12.33 -33.79 16.68
CA THR A 92 -11.58 -34.85 17.38
C THR A 92 -12.36 -36.16 17.37
N GLU A 93 -13.67 -36.10 17.58
CA GLU A 93 -14.56 -37.27 17.51
C GLU A 93 -14.55 -37.89 16.10
N LYS A 94 -14.72 -37.07 15.05
CA LYS A 94 -14.71 -37.53 13.66
C LYS A 94 -13.37 -38.14 13.24
N VAL A 95 -12.26 -37.55 13.66
CA VAL A 95 -10.91 -38.08 13.41
C VAL A 95 -10.73 -39.41 14.12
N GLY A 96 -11.17 -39.54 15.37
CA GLY A 96 -11.14 -40.79 16.12
C GLY A 96 -11.94 -41.89 15.43
N THR A 97 -13.16 -41.58 14.97
CA THR A 97 -14.02 -42.55 14.28
C THR A 97 -13.39 -43.05 12.98
N LEU A 98 -12.73 -42.16 12.23
CA LEU A 98 -12.02 -42.53 11.00
C LEU A 98 -10.83 -43.45 11.31
N LEU A 99 -10.07 -43.16 12.36
CA LEU A 99 -8.94 -43.99 12.78
C LEU A 99 -9.40 -45.40 13.15
N GLU A 100 -10.47 -45.51 13.95
CA GLU A 100 -11.07 -46.79 14.33
C GLU A 100 -11.48 -47.59 13.09
N TYR A 101 -12.19 -46.94 12.15
CA TYR A 101 -12.63 -47.56 10.90
C TYR A 101 -11.45 -48.08 10.06
N LEU A 102 -10.37 -47.30 9.94
CA LEU A 102 -9.17 -47.72 9.20
C LEU A 102 -8.46 -48.89 9.88
N GLN A 103 -8.38 -48.91 11.20
CA GLN A 103 -7.77 -50.02 11.95
C GLN A 103 -8.61 -51.31 11.87
N GLU A 104 -9.93 -51.19 11.83
CA GLU A 104 -10.85 -52.33 11.72
C GLU A 104 -10.88 -52.92 10.31
N GLN A 105 -10.85 -52.07 9.27
CA GLN A 105 -10.86 -52.51 7.87
C GLN A 105 -9.47 -52.90 7.35
N PHE A 106 -8.41 -52.29 7.87
CA PHE A 106 -7.02 -52.54 7.48
C PHE A 106 -6.14 -52.76 8.72
N PRO A 107 -6.33 -53.87 9.46
CA PRO A 107 -5.47 -54.19 10.58
C PRO A 107 -4.03 -54.30 10.08
N GLY A 108 -3.11 -53.56 10.70
CA GLY A 108 -1.71 -53.48 10.28
C GLY A 108 -1.02 -54.85 10.34
N MET A 109 -1.10 -55.63 9.26
CA MET A 109 -0.26 -56.80 9.07
C MET A 109 1.08 -56.32 8.50
N SER A 110 2.10 -56.31 9.34
CA SER A 110 3.49 -56.25 8.88
C SER A 110 3.77 -57.54 8.10
N PRO A 111 4.23 -57.49 6.83
CA PRO A 111 4.54 -58.69 6.08
C PRO A 111 5.92 -59.17 6.53
N VAL A 112 5.97 -59.92 7.64
CA VAL A 112 7.08 -60.84 7.91
C VAL A 112 6.53 -62.24 7.72
N ALA A 113 6.56 -62.69 6.47
CA ALA A 113 6.37 -64.09 6.16
C ALA A 113 7.54 -64.88 6.78
N VAL A 114 7.22 -65.83 7.63
CA VAL A 114 8.13 -66.91 8.02
C VAL A 114 8.42 -67.71 6.75
N SER A 115 9.67 -67.65 6.30
CA SER A 115 10.18 -68.45 5.18
C SER A 115 10.26 -69.94 5.54
N VAL A 116 9.82 -70.79 4.62
CA VAL A 116 10.42 -72.12 4.38
C VAL A 116 10.45 -72.31 2.86
N ASP A 117 11.67 -72.27 2.31
CA ASP A 117 12.25 -72.97 1.13
C ASP A 117 11.42 -73.13 -0.16
N GLU A 118 11.95 -73.17 -1.38
CA GLU A 118 13.23 -72.95 -2.08
C GLU A 118 12.75 -72.74 -3.56
N ASP A 119 13.56 -72.16 -4.45
CA ASP A 119 13.32 -72.02 -5.90
C ASP A 119 12.37 -70.92 -6.43
N ASN A 120 12.62 -69.66 -6.10
CA ASN A 120 12.48 -68.60 -7.11
C ASN A 120 13.23 -67.33 -6.71
N GLU A 121 14.08 -66.83 -7.60
CA GLU A 121 14.76 -65.53 -7.43
C GLU A 121 13.72 -64.43 -7.14
N PRO A 122 13.82 -63.70 -6.02
CA PRO A 122 12.89 -62.63 -5.73
C PRO A 122 13.17 -61.46 -6.67
N HIS A 123 12.19 -61.14 -7.50
CA HIS A 123 12.11 -59.83 -8.16
C HIS A 123 12.20 -58.75 -7.09
N ARG A 124 13.35 -58.10 -7.00
CA ARG A 124 13.57 -56.91 -6.17
C ARG A 124 12.55 -55.84 -6.58
N SER A 125 11.65 -55.51 -5.66
CA SER A 125 10.98 -54.20 -5.67
C SER A 125 12.06 -53.12 -5.57
N PRO A 126 11.96 -51.99 -6.30
CA PRO A 126 12.90 -50.89 -6.10
C PRO A 126 12.79 -50.44 -4.65
N PHE A 127 13.92 -50.28 -3.99
CA PHE A 127 14.00 -49.66 -2.67
C PHE A 127 13.56 -48.21 -2.81
N GLU A 128 12.32 -47.88 -2.47
CA GLU A 128 11.98 -46.52 -2.08
C GLU A 128 12.42 -46.34 -0.63
N GLU A 129 13.53 -45.62 -0.49
CA GLU A 129 14.11 -45.24 0.79
C GLU A 129 13.27 -44.12 1.40
N SER A 130 12.09 -44.46 1.92
CA SER A 130 11.31 -43.55 2.76
C SER A 130 11.96 -43.47 4.14
N THR A 131 12.93 -42.56 4.29
CA THR A 131 13.56 -42.27 5.58
C THR A 131 12.60 -41.45 6.45
N PRO A 132 12.30 -41.86 7.70
CA PRO A 132 11.42 -41.08 8.56
C PRO A 132 12.09 -39.74 8.94
N GLY A 133 11.46 -38.61 8.61
CA GLY A 133 11.92 -37.28 9.06
C GLY A 133 12.14 -36.21 7.98
N ARG A 134 11.76 -36.46 6.72
CA ARG A 134 11.82 -35.45 5.65
C ARG A 134 10.42 -34.95 5.28
N TYR A 135 10.16 -33.65 5.48
CA TYR A 135 8.88 -32.98 5.15
C TYR A 135 8.74 -32.59 3.67
N GLU A 136 9.67 -33.04 2.82
CA GLU A 136 9.74 -32.72 1.39
C GLU A 136 9.37 -33.92 0.49
N ASP A 137 8.71 -34.93 1.06
CA ASP A 137 8.09 -36.03 0.33
C ASP A 137 6.92 -35.49 -0.51
N PRO A 138 6.94 -35.60 -1.86
CA PRO A 138 5.89 -35.04 -2.72
C PRO A 138 4.51 -35.71 -2.53
N THR A 139 4.43 -36.77 -1.73
CA THR A 139 3.18 -37.49 -1.47
C THR A 139 2.36 -36.97 -0.28
N VAL A 140 2.86 -36.01 0.51
CA VAL A 140 2.12 -35.44 1.65
C VAL A 140 1.99 -33.92 1.52
N VAL A 141 0.93 -33.48 0.83
CA VAL A 141 0.52 -32.08 0.82
C VAL A 141 -0.38 -31.81 2.04
N LEU A 142 0.18 -31.23 3.11
CA LEU A 142 -0.64 -30.64 4.18
C LEU A 142 -1.13 -29.27 3.74
N THR A 143 -2.32 -29.22 3.17
CA THR A 143 -3.02 -27.95 2.93
C THR A 143 -3.58 -27.48 4.27
N LEU A 144 -2.99 -26.43 4.85
CA LEU A 144 -3.61 -25.70 5.96
C LEU A 144 -4.99 -25.22 5.50
N PRO A 145 -6.07 -25.32 6.32
CA PRO A 145 -7.34 -24.76 5.95
C PRO A 145 -7.12 -23.27 5.69
N HIS A 146 -7.35 -22.86 4.45
CA HIS A 146 -7.47 -21.45 4.13
C HIS A 146 -8.57 -20.92 5.05
N THR A 147 -8.26 -19.93 5.89
CA THR A 147 -9.31 -19.18 6.58
C THR A 147 -10.20 -18.67 5.47
N ALA A 148 -11.38 -19.27 5.32
CA ALA A 148 -12.32 -18.89 4.28
C ALA A 148 -12.81 -17.49 4.60
N THR A 149 -12.12 -16.48 4.08
CA THR A 149 -12.72 -15.17 3.87
C THR A 149 -13.75 -15.37 2.76
N LEU A 150 -14.95 -15.81 3.14
CA LEU A 150 -16.11 -15.79 2.26
C LEU A 150 -16.56 -14.34 2.10
N ALA A 151 -16.01 -13.68 1.09
CA ALA A 151 -16.64 -12.60 0.35
C ALA A 151 -15.99 -12.64 -1.02
N GLY A 152 -16.78 -12.71 -2.10
CA GLY A 152 -16.25 -12.71 -3.47
C GLY A 152 -15.21 -11.61 -3.61
N GLU A 153 -13.95 -12.00 -3.78
CA GLU A 153 -12.86 -11.04 -3.79
C GLU A 153 -13.00 -10.21 -5.06
N SER A 154 -13.50 -8.99 -4.86
CA SER A 154 -13.49 -7.93 -5.86
C SER A 154 -12.03 -7.79 -6.32
N ILE A 155 -11.73 -8.16 -7.58
CA ILE A 155 -10.37 -8.11 -8.08
C ILE A 155 -10.00 -6.63 -8.14
N ALA A 156 -9.12 -6.21 -7.23
CA ALA A 156 -8.66 -4.84 -7.14
C ALA A 156 -7.94 -4.45 -8.44
N THR A 157 -8.25 -3.28 -8.98
CA THR A 157 -7.69 -2.83 -10.27
C THR A 157 -6.83 -1.58 -10.09
N PRO A 158 -5.76 -1.41 -10.91
CA PRO A 158 -5.01 -0.16 -10.93
C PRO A 158 -5.92 1.03 -11.24
N MET A 159 -5.65 2.17 -10.59
CA MET A 159 -6.47 3.38 -10.71
C MET A 159 -5.58 4.59 -10.97
N ALA A 160 -6.04 5.45 -11.88
CA ALA A 160 -5.43 6.75 -12.12
C ALA A 160 -5.96 7.77 -11.11
N ILE A 161 -5.08 8.66 -10.66
CA ILE A 161 -5.44 9.85 -9.90
C ILE A 161 -4.81 11.07 -10.55
N LYS A 162 -5.51 12.20 -10.44
CA LYS A 162 -5.03 13.52 -10.88
C LYS A 162 -4.92 14.44 -9.67
N ILE A 163 -3.76 15.04 -9.46
CA ILE A 163 -3.57 16.06 -8.43
C ILE A 163 -3.60 17.43 -9.12
N LEU A 164 -4.56 18.27 -8.74
CA LEU A 164 -4.78 19.59 -9.32
C LEU A 164 -4.35 20.70 -8.37
N GLN A 165 -3.71 21.72 -8.92
CA GLN A 165 -3.49 23.01 -8.28
C GLN A 165 -4.50 24.01 -8.81
N LEU A 166 -5.22 24.66 -7.89
CA LEU A 166 -6.35 25.52 -8.21
C LEU A 166 -6.24 26.88 -7.50
N ARG A 167 -6.74 27.91 -8.19
CA ARG A 167 -6.92 29.25 -7.63
C ARG A 167 -8.18 29.33 -6.75
N ASP A 168 -9.22 28.60 -7.14
CA ASP A 168 -10.54 28.55 -6.48
C ASP A 168 -11.18 27.16 -6.65
N ASP A 169 -11.94 26.70 -5.66
CA ASP A 169 -12.56 25.37 -5.63
C ASP A 169 -14.02 25.36 -6.13
N SER A 170 -14.64 26.52 -6.34
CA SER A 170 -16.06 26.62 -6.69
C SER A 170 -16.40 25.87 -7.99
N LEU A 171 -15.57 25.99 -9.02
CA LEU A 171 -15.82 25.29 -10.29
C LEU A 171 -15.64 23.79 -10.18
N LEU A 172 -14.68 23.32 -9.38
CA LEU A 172 -14.47 21.89 -9.15
C LEU A 172 -15.68 21.28 -8.46
N ARG A 173 -16.19 21.91 -7.40
CA ARG A 173 -17.34 21.43 -6.62
C ARG A 173 -18.65 21.37 -7.42
N ASN A 174 -18.75 22.17 -8.47
CA ASN A 174 -19.94 22.23 -9.34
C ASN A 174 -19.72 21.52 -10.69
N SER A 175 -18.58 20.83 -10.86
CA SER A 175 -18.27 20.07 -12.08
C SER A 175 -18.63 18.60 -11.93
N VAL A 176 -18.75 17.93 -13.08
CA VAL A 176 -18.92 16.47 -13.17
C VAL A 176 -17.61 15.81 -13.59
N TYR A 177 -17.45 14.53 -13.24
CA TYR A 177 -16.21 13.79 -13.48
C TYR A 177 -15.86 13.71 -14.97
N GLU A 178 -16.83 13.47 -15.85
CA GLU A 178 -16.57 13.21 -17.28
C GLU A 178 -15.98 14.43 -18.01
N LEU A 179 -16.23 15.64 -17.49
CA LEU A 179 -15.63 16.86 -18.02
C LEU A 179 -14.18 17.01 -17.53
N LEU A 180 -13.93 16.66 -16.28
CA LEU A 180 -12.61 16.77 -15.65
C LEU A 180 -11.64 15.69 -16.13
N ASP A 181 -12.14 14.49 -16.44
CA ASP A 181 -11.36 13.40 -17.02
C ASP A 181 -10.88 13.74 -18.44
N LYS A 182 -11.75 14.34 -19.26
CA LYS A 182 -11.41 14.72 -20.64
C LYS A 182 -10.45 15.90 -20.70
N ASP A 183 -10.80 17.00 -20.03
CA ASP A 183 -10.01 18.24 -20.07
C ASP A 183 -10.29 19.09 -18.82
N PRO A 184 -9.49 18.92 -17.75
CA PRO A 184 -9.68 19.66 -16.51
C PRO A 184 -9.44 21.15 -16.70
N ALA A 185 -8.54 21.55 -17.60
CA ALA A 185 -8.24 22.95 -17.88
C ALA A 185 -9.44 23.66 -18.51
N LYS A 186 -10.15 22.98 -19.43
CA LYS A 186 -11.38 23.52 -20.03
C LYS A 186 -12.55 23.56 -19.07
N ALA A 187 -12.72 22.53 -18.24
CA ALA A 187 -13.80 22.45 -17.26
C ALA A 187 -13.66 23.53 -16.17
N LEU A 188 -12.44 23.71 -15.64
CA LEU A 188 -12.13 24.63 -14.55
C LEU A 188 -11.74 26.04 -15.03
N ARG A 189 -11.54 26.23 -16.33
CA ARG A 189 -11.31 27.55 -16.96
C ARG A 189 -10.16 28.29 -16.26
N SER A 190 -10.39 29.51 -15.81
CA SER A 190 -9.38 30.37 -15.16
C SER A 190 -9.04 29.98 -13.72
N THR A 191 -9.74 29.01 -13.11
CA THR A 191 -9.39 28.52 -11.76
C THR A 191 -8.36 27.42 -11.80
N TYR A 192 -8.19 26.78 -12.96
CA TYR A 192 -7.15 25.81 -13.23
C TYR A 192 -5.76 26.46 -13.26
N ILE A 193 -4.78 25.79 -12.66
CA ILE A 193 -3.37 26.21 -12.72
C ILE A 193 -2.53 25.09 -13.33
N ARG A 194 -2.56 23.91 -12.72
CA ARG A 194 -1.72 22.77 -13.10
C ARG A 194 -2.33 21.45 -12.65
N ASP A 195 -2.02 20.38 -13.35
CA ASP A 195 -2.32 19.00 -12.97
C ASP A 195 -1.07 18.12 -13.00
N ASP A 196 -1.11 17.03 -12.24
CA ASP A 196 -0.15 15.94 -12.30
C ASP A 196 -0.90 14.60 -12.25
N ASP A 197 -0.60 13.71 -13.20
CA ASP A 197 -1.24 12.41 -13.35
C ASP A 197 -0.41 11.28 -12.75
N TYR A 198 -1.07 10.39 -12.01
CA TYR A 198 -0.42 9.24 -11.40
C TYR A 198 -1.25 7.97 -11.53
N LEU A 199 -0.58 6.86 -11.86
CA LEU A 199 -1.17 5.53 -11.82
C LEU A 199 -0.74 4.81 -10.54
N LEU A 200 -1.71 4.22 -9.84
CA LEU A 200 -1.50 3.50 -8.59
C LEU A 200 -2.02 2.08 -8.69
N ARG A 201 -1.26 1.15 -8.11
CA ARG A 201 -1.68 -0.25 -7.94
C ARG A 201 -2.41 -0.43 -6.61
N PRO A 202 -3.30 -1.43 -6.50
CA PRO A 202 -3.90 -1.79 -5.22
C PRO A 202 -2.85 -2.10 -4.17
N GLY A 203 -3.04 -1.59 -2.94
CA GLY A 203 -2.08 -1.74 -1.83
C GLY A 203 -0.79 -0.91 -1.98
N GLN A 204 -0.66 -0.11 -3.03
CA GLN A 204 0.57 0.64 -3.27
C GLN A 204 0.65 1.89 -2.39
N PHE A 205 1.83 2.05 -1.76
CA PHE A 205 2.26 3.32 -1.21
C PHE A 205 3.13 4.08 -2.23
N LYS A 206 2.90 5.38 -2.38
CA LYS A 206 3.70 6.26 -3.23
C LYS A 206 3.95 7.60 -2.55
N PHE A 207 5.23 7.96 -2.42
CA PHE A 207 5.65 9.27 -1.91
C PHE A 207 6.12 10.17 -3.06
N ILE A 208 5.58 11.38 -3.13
CA ILE A 208 6.01 12.44 -4.05
C ILE A 208 6.77 13.47 -3.22
N PRO A 209 8.06 13.73 -3.53
CA PRO A 209 8.89 14.64 -2.75
C PRO A 209 8.39 16.08 -2.83
N PHE A 210 8.91 16.92 -1.94
CA PHE A 210 8.59 18.34 -1.90
C PHE A 210 8.86 19.03 -3.24
N ALA A 211 7.83 19.65 -3.78
CA ALA A 211 7.89 20.49 -4.96
C ALA A 211 7.27 21.87 -4.67
N PRO A 212 7.83 22.97 -5.22
CA PRO A 212 7.23 24.29 -5.09
C PRO A 212 5.88 24.33 -5.84
N ILE A 213 4.85 24.88 -5.18
CA ILE A 213 3.57 25.15 -5.83
C ILE A 213 3.61 26.48 -6.57
N GLU A 214 2.69 26.66 -7.51
CA GLU A 214 2.54 27.92 -8.22
C GLU A 214 2.10 29.05 -7.27
N PRO A 215 2.59 30.30 -7.45
CA PRO A 215 2.31 31.40 -6.54
C PRO A 215 0.82 31.76 -6.39
N GLU A 216 0.01 31.36 -7.36
CA GLU A 216 -1.43 31.62 -7.41
C GLU A 216 -2.27 30.47 -6.83
N THR A 217 -1.65 29.35 -6.49
CA THR A 217 -2.31 28.16 -5.94
C THR A 217 -2.80 28.43 -4.53
N ARG A 218 -4.10 28.25 -4.32
CA ARG A 218 -4.75 28.38 -3.01
C ARG A 218 -5.40 27.10 -2.54
N PHE A 219 -5.68 26.21 -3.49
CA PHE A 219 -6.31 24.93 -3.23
C PHE A 219 -5.56 23.83 -3.98
N VAL A 220 -5.43 22.68 -3.33
CA VAL A 220 -4.98 21.44 -3.95
C VAL A 220 -6.16 20.49 -3.94
N ALA A 221 -6.46 19.90 -5.09
CA ALA A 221 -7.49 18.89 -5.21
C ALA A 221 -6.90 17.57 -5.70
N VAL A 222 -7.52 16.47 -5.32
CA VAL A 222 -7.22 15.14 -5.86
C VAL A 222 -8.50 14.59 -6.47
N ILE A 223 -8.40 14.12 -7.70
CA ILE A 223 -9.46 13.43 -8.45
C ILE A 223 -9.02 11.98 -8.63
N ALA A 224 -9.91 11.04 -8.39
CA ALA A 224 -9.66 9.61 -8.52
C ALA A 224 -10.67 8.97 -9.50
N ASP A 225 -10.15 8.15 -10.42
CA ASP A 225 -10.94 7.46 -11.44
C ASP A 225 -11.60 6.18 -10.91
N TYR A 226 -12.60 6.35 -10.03
CA TYR A 226 -13.40 5.23 -9.55
C TYR A 226 -14.26 4.65 -10.68
N ARG A 227 -14.37 3.33 -10.74
CA ARG A 227 -15.26 2.62 -11.67
C ARG A 227 -16.73 2.93 -11.43
N ASN A 228 -17.13 3.12 -10.17
CA ASN A 228 -18.50 3.48 -9.80
C ASN A 228 -18.50 4.89 -9.20
N GLN A 229 -18.63 5.89 -10.06
CA GLN A 229 -18.56 7.30 -9.67
C GLN A 229 -19.83 7.80 -8.98
N GLU A 230 -20.98 7.16 -9.23
CA GLU A 230 -22.25 7.53 -8.61
C GLU A 230 -22.25 7.27 -7.09
N ASN A 231 -21.58 6.21 -6.67
CA ASN A 231 -21.50 5.81 -5.25
C ASN A 231 -20.17 6.15 -4.59
N ALA A 232 -19.24 6.80 -5.31
CA ALA A 232 -17.91 7.12 -4.82
C ALA A 232 -17.68 8.62 -4.70
N THR A 233 -17.04 9.03 -3.61
CA THR A 233 -16.51 10.40 -3.49
C THR A 233 -15.18 10.45 -4.25
N TRP A 234 -15.25 10.82 -5.52
CA TRP A 234 -14.12 10.78 -6.45
C TRP A 234 -13.20 12.01 -6.35
N SER A 235 -13.63 13.11 -5.73
CA SER A 235 -12.80 14.30 -5.54
C SER A 235 -12.73 14.77 -4.10
N GLN A 236 -11.57 15.25 -3.69
CA GLN A 236 -11.41 16.00 -2.46
C GLN A 236 -10.53 17.23 -2.68
N VAL A 237 -10.82 18.32 -1.98
CA VAL A 237 -10.08 19.59 -2.07
C VAL A 237 -9.67 20.09 -0.70
N LEU A 238 -8.45 20.62 -0.61
CA LEU A 238 -7.87 21.20 0.59
C LEU A 238 -7.32 22.59 0.29
N ARG A 239 -7.57 23.54 1.19
CA ARG A 239 -7.03 24.89 1.11
C ARG A 239 -5.62 24.90 1.69
N ILE A 240 -4.67 25.50 0.97
CA ILE A 240 -3.27 25.59 1.40
C ILE A 240 -2.76 27.05 1.35
N PRO A 241 -1.81 27.42 2.21
CA PRO A 241 -1.16 28.73 2.14
C PRO A 241 -0.20 28.79 0.92
N PRO A 242 -0.23 29.86 0.11
CA PRO A 242 0.55 29.94 -1.14
C PRO A 242 2.07 30.16 -0.95
N ARG A 243 2.50 30.67 0.22
CA ARG A 243 3.91 31.04 0.45
C ARG A 243 4.41 30.62 1.82
N GLY A 244 5.68 30.25 1.86
CA GLY A 244 6.49 30.10 3.07
C GLY A 244 6.13 28.96 3.99
N HIS A 245 5.46 27.93 3.47
CA HIS A 245 5.15 26.71 4.20
C HIS A 245 5.77 25.51 3.48
N GLN A 246 6.04 24.47 4.25
CA GLN A 246 6.43 23.17 3.74
C GLN A 246 5.45 22.16 4.34
N ILE A 247 4.62 21.57 3.49
CA ILE A 247 3.42 20.82 3.92
C ILE A 247 3.47 19.42 3.33
N ILE A 248 3.16 18.42 4.14
CA ILE A 248 2.98 17.04 3.69
C ILE A 248 1.47 16.79 3.62
N LEU A 249 1.00 16.34 2.45
CA LEU A 249 -0.39 16.01 2.23
C LEU A 249 -0.56 14.50 2.13
N SER A 250 -1.40 13.93 2.99
CA SER A 250 -1.77 12.53 2.97
C SER A 250 -3.00 12.31 2.10
N VAL A 251 -2.85 11.47 1.08
CA VAL A 251 -3.91 11.04 0.16
C VAL A 251 -4.23 9.58 0.47
N LEU A 252 -5.43 9.31 1.00
CA LEU A 252 -5.91 7.95 1.23
C LEU A 252 -6.97 7.61 0.19
N LEU A 253 -6.74 6.53 -0.54
CA LEU A 253 -7.65 5.99 -1.54
C LEU A 253 -8.28 4.72 -0.98
N ASN A 254 -9.55 4.82 -0.61
CA ASN A 254 -10.37 3.70 -0.19
C ASN A 254 -11.13 3.12 -1.40
N ASP A 255 -12.07 2.22 -1.16
CA ASP A 255 -12.82 1.58 -2.23
C ASP A 255 -13.92 2.50 -2.82
N SER A 256 -14.38 3.49 -2.05
CA SER A 256 -15.49 4.39 -2.41
C SER A 256 -15.23 5.87 -2.14
N GLN A 257 -14.04 6.27 -1.69
CA GLN A 257 -13.75 7.68 -1.42
C GLN A 257 -12.26 7.99 -1.43
N VAL A 258 -11.92 9.17 -1.96
CA VAL A 258 -10.61 9.79 -1.76
C VAL A 258 -10.65 10.73 -0.56
N LEU A 259 -9.66 10.62 0.32
CA LEU A 259 -9.45 11.52 1.43
C LEU A 259 -8.12 12.24 1.26
N LEU A 260 -8.14 13.56 1.40
CA LEU A 260 -6.97 14.43 1.37
C LEU A 260 -6.94 15.19 2.68
N LYS A 261 -5.82 15.09 3.40
CA LYS A 261 -5.58 15.79 4.66
C LYS A 261 -4.14 16.28 4.73
N GLU A 262 -3.92 17.32 5.50
CA GLU A 262 -2.57 17.70 5.93
C GLU A 262 -2.08 16.68 6.97
N GLU A 263 -0.81 16.29 6.88
CA GLU A 263 -0.14 15.42 7.84
C GLU A 263 0.50 16.29 8.94
N ASP A 264 0.21 15.97 10.20
CA ASP A 264 0.67 16.70 11.39
C ASP A 264 2.15 16.42 11.74
#